data_AF-A0A819SVN3-F1
#
_entry.id   AF-A0A819SVN3-F1
#
_cell.length_a   1.000
_cell.length_b   1.000
_cell.length_c   1.000
_cell.angle_alpha   90.00
_cell.angle_beta   90.00
_cell.angle_gamma   90.00
#
_symmetry.space_group_name_H-M   'P 1'
#
loop_
_entity.id
_entity.type
_entity.pdbx_description
1 polymer ?
#
loop_
_entity_poly.entity_id
_entity_poly.type
_entity_poly.pdbx_seq_one_letter_code
_entity_poly.pdbx_strand_id
1 'polypeptide(L)'
;MDTSIQSNEWILANPNMLGFFRTNYDIRNWQMTIEQLKNSHENFTIIERAGLVDDLFNLARINILRLSLVFNMLNYAKLEQEYIV
;
A
#
# COMPACT_ATOMS: atom_id res chain seq x y z
N MET A 1 -19.27 0.15 17.46
CA MET A 1 -18.35 0.52 16.36
C MET A 1 -19.07 0.17 15.08
N ASP A 2 -19.38 1.17 14.27
CA ASP A 2 -19.92 0.95 12.93
C ASP A 2 -18.79 0.39 12.06
N THR A 3 -18.89 -0.89 11.70
CA THR A 3 -17.91 -1.59 10.87
C THR A 3 -18.34 -1.63 9.41
N SER A 4 -19.21 -0.70 8.97
CA SER A 4 -19.56 -0.58 7.56
C SER A 4 -18.39 0.06 6.79
N ILE A 5 -17.51 -0.79 6.25
CA ILE A 5 -16.50 -0.35 5.29
C ILE A 5 -17.24 0.11 4.03
N GLN A 6 -17.12 1.38 3.70
CA GLN A 6 -17.72 1.88 2.47
C GLN A 6 -16.96 1.31 1.28
N SER A 7 -17.66 1.02 0.18
CA SER A 7 -17.01 0.41 -1.01
C SER A 7 -15.87 1.25 -1.59
N ASN A 8 -15.73 2.52 -1.19
CA ASN A 8 -14.71 3.46 -1.66
C ASN A 8 -13.56 3.68 -0.67
N GLU A 9 -13.44 2.85 0.36
CA GLU A 9 -12.33 2.89 1.31
C GLU A 9 -11.33 1.78 1.03
N TRP A 10 -10.06 2.07 1.26
CA TRP A 10 -9.00 1.05 1.25
C TRP A 10 -8.98 0.31 2.58
N ILE A 11 -8.48 -0.93 2.54
CA ILE A 11 -8.31 -1.80 3.71
C ILE A 11 -6.83 -2.16 3.83
N LEU A 12 -6.33 -2.17 5.07
CA LEU A 12 -4.99 -2.63 5.44
C LEU A 12 -5.10 -3.86 6.35
N ALA A 13 -4.69 -5.03 5.87
CA ALA A 13 -4.86 -6.28 6.62
C ALA A 13 -3.70 -6.58 7.60
N ASN A 14 -2.53 -5.97 7.41
CA ASN A 14 -1.38 -6.09 8.30
C ASN A 14 -0.90 -4.72 8.81
N PRO A 15 -1.70 -4.05 9.67
CA PRO A 15 -1.34 -2.74 10.21
C PRO A 15 -0.03 -2.81 10.99
N ASN A 16 0.82 -1.78 10.82
CA ASN A 16 2.17 -1.69 11.39
C ASN A 16 3.07 -2.92 11.20
N MET A 17 2.79 -3.76 10.19
CA MET A 17 3.53 -5.00 9.93
C MET A 17 3.66 -5.93 11.14
N LEU A 18 2.62 -6.00 12.00
CA LEU A 18 2.63 -6.84 13.20
C LEU A 18 2.71 -8.34 12.90
N GLY A 19 2.19 -8.75 11.75
CA GLY A 19 2.27 -10.12 11.26
C GLY A 19 3.50 -10.36 10.40
N PHE A 20 4.15 -11.52 10.59
CA PHE A 20 5.24 -11.96 9.72
C PHE A 20 4.72 -12.63 8.44
N PHE A 21 3.98 -11.85 7.64
CA PHE A 21 3.43 -12.28 6.36
C PHE A 21 3.26 -11.09 5.42
N ARG A 22 3.21 -11.39 4.12
CA ARG A 22 2.92 -10.43 3.05
C ARG A 22 1.43 -10.37 2.79
N THR A 23 0.93 -9.18 2.48
CA THR A 23 -0.48 -9.01 2.13
C THR A 23 -0.64 -8.71 0.65
N ASN A 24 -1.42 -9.53 -0.05
CA ASN A 24 -1.88 -9.21 -1.39
C ASN A 24 -3.34 -8.77 -1.32
N TYR A 25 -3.65 -7.62 -1.93
CA TYR A 25 -5.00 -7.12 -2.10
C TYR A 25 -5.46 -7.28 -3.55
N ASP A 26 -6.76 -7.14 -3.78
CA ASP A 26 -7.25 -6.99 -5.15
C ASP A 26 -6.77 -5.66 -5.78
N ILE A 27 -6.89 -5.57 -7.10
CA ILE A 27 -6.41 -4.40 -7.86
C ILE A 27 -7.12 -3.11 -7.44
N ARG A 28 -8.40 -3.17 -7.02
CA ARG A 28 -9.16 -1.99 -6.62
C ARG A 28 -8.61 -1.43 -5.32
N ASN A 29 -8.35 -2.28 -4.33
CA ASN A 29 -7.77 -1.86 -3.06
C ASN A 29 -6.37 -1.27 -3.27
N TRP A 30 -5.52 -1.92 -4.08
CA TRP A 30 -4.21 -1.37 -4.41
C TRP A 30 -4.29 0.02 -5.06
N GLN A 31 -5.23 0.23 -5.99
CA GLN A 31 -5.44 1.53 -6.60
C GLN A 31 -5.89 2.58 -5.57
N MET A 32 -6.83 2.25 -4.70
CA MET A 32 -7.29 3.16 -3.64
C MET A 32 -6.16 3.51 -2.65
N THR A 33 -5.35 2.52 -2.25
CA THR A 33 -4.17 2.74 -1.39
C THR A 33 -3.14 3.63 -2.06
N ILE A 34 -2.83 3.41 -3.36
CA ILE A 34 -1.88 4.24 -4.10
C ILE A 34 -2.38 5.68 -4.21
N GLU A 35 -3.67 5.89 -4.48
CA GLU A 35 -4.24 7.24 -4.50
C GLU A 35 -4.22 7.90 -3.12
N GLN A 36 -4.48 7.14 -2.04
CA GLN A 36 -4.31 7.66 -0.67
C GLN A 36 -2.86 8.09 -0.40
N LEU A 37 -1.87 7.28 -0.80
CA LEU A 37 -0.45 7.62 -0.63
C LEU A 37 -0.09 8.90 -1.40
N LYS A 38 -0.56 9.07 -2.64
CA LYS A 38 -0.31 10.30 -3.40
C LYS A 38 -0.97 11.54 -2.80
N ASN A 39 -2.14 11.39 -2.20
CA ASN A 39 -2.92 12.53 -1.68
C ASN A 39 -2.54 12.92 -0.25
N SER A 40 -2.37 11.94 0.64
CA SER A 40 -2.01 12.14 2.05
C SER A 40 -1.41 10.86 2.62
N HIS A 41 -0.13 10.61 2.34
CA HIS A 41 0.58 9.44 2.84
C HIS A 41 0.77 9.42 4.34
N GLU A 42 0.71 10.58 5.01
CA GLU A 42 0.80 10.71 6.46
C GLU A 42 -0.36 10.01 7.21
N ASN A 43 -1.42 9.66 6.49
CA ASN A 43 -2.51 8.83 7.03
C ASN A 43 -2.07 7.38 7.30
N PHE A 44 -0.95 6.95 6.73
CA PHE A 44 -0.28 5.70 7.05
C PHE A 44 0.97 5.97 7.89
N THR A 45 1.25 5.11 8.86
CA THR A 45 2.53 5.17 9.58
C THR A 45 3.69 4.86 8.63
N ILE A 46 4.90 5.29 8.99
CA ILE A 46 6.12 5.05 8.19
C ILE A 46 6.29 3.54 7.92
N ILE A 47 6.03 2.71 8.92
CA ILE A 47 6.13 1.25 8.83
C ILE A 47 5.08 0.68 7.86
N GLU A 48 3.86 1.20 7.90
CA GLU A 48 2.81 0.77 6.98
C GLU A 48 3.14 1.12 5.53
N ARG A 49 3.71 2.30 5.29
CA ARG A 49 4.15 2.70 3.93
C ARG A 49 5.27 1.81 3.42
N ALA A 50 6.30 1.58 4.23
CA ALA A 50 7.40 0.68 3.91
C ALA A 50 6.89 -0.75 3.62
N GLY A 51 5.95 -1.25 4.43
CA GLY A 51 5.33 -2.57 4.22
C GLY A 51 4.53 -2.67 2.94
N LEU A 52 3.73 -1.64 2.62
CA LEU A 52 2.97 -1.58 1.36
C LEU A 52 3.90 -1.57 0.15
N VAL A 53 5.00 -0.81 0.21
CA VAL A 53 6.01 -0.76 -0.86
C VAL A 53 6.68 -2.13 -1.00
N ASP A 54 7.20 -2.70 0.09
CA ASP A 54 7.88 -4.00 0.07
C ASP A 54 6.96 -5.11 -0.46
N ASP A 55 5.71 -5.17 -0.02
CA ASP A 55 4.74 -6.15 -0.51
C ASP A 55 4.46 -5.99 -2.00
N LEU A 56 4.20 -4.76 -2.47
CA LEU A 56 3.90 -4.52 -3.88
C LEU A 56 5.06 -4.97 -4.79
N PHE A 57 6.30 -4.64 -4.40
CA PHE A 57 7.50 -5.00 -5.16
C PHE A 57 7.72 -6.52 -5.18
N ASN A 58 7.60 -7.18 -4.03
CA ASN A 58 7.80 -8.63 -3.94
C ASN A 58 6.72 -9.39 -4.71
N LEU A 59 5.46 -8.95 -4.65
CA LEU A 59 4.35 -9.55 -5.40
C LEU A 59 4.51 -9.36 -6.92
N ALA A 60 5.01 -8.20 -7.36
CA ALA A 60 5.32 -7.97 -8.77
C ALA A 60 6.49 -8.83 -9.25
N ARG A 61 7.53 -9.00 -8.43
CA ARG A 61 8.70 -9.84 -8.74
C ARG A 61 8.32 -11.30 -9.02
N ILE A 62 7.29 -11.82 -8.38
CA ILE A 62 6.78 -13.19 -8.60
C ILE A 62 5.58 -13.24 -9.57
N ASN A 63 5.34 -12.16 -10.31
CA ASN A 63 4.28 -12.02 -11.32
C ASN A 63 2.84 -12.13 -10.79
N ILE A 64 2.60 -11.96 -9.48
CA ILE A 64 1.24 -11.86 -8.93
C ILE A 64 0.62 -10.51 -9.31
N LEU A 65 1.41 -9.44 -9.26
CA LEU A 65 0.99 -8.10 -9.67
C LEU A 65 1.72 -7.65 -10.93
N ARG A 66 1.05 -6.81 -11.73
CA ARG A 66 1.67 -6.20 -12.91
C ARG A 66 2.62 -5.10 -12.48
N LEU A 67 3.78 -5.03 -13.13
CA LEU A 67 4.78 -3.98 -12.88
C LEU A 67 4.24 -2.56 -13.11
N SER A 68 3.20 -2.40 -13.95
CA SER A 68 2.50 -1.12 -14.11
C SER A 68 1.92 -0.56 -12.80
N LEU A 69 1.49 -1.43 -11.89
CA LEU A 69 1.00 -1.02 -10.58
C LEU A 69 2.14 -0.52 -9.68
N VAL A 70 3.31 -1.16 -9.76
CA VAL A 70 4.54 -0.71 -9.09
C VAL A 70 4.98 0.64 -9.58
N PHE A 71 5.02 0.86 -10.90
CA PHE A 71 5.36 2.18 -11.43
C PHE A 71 4.36 3.27 -11.01
N ASN A 72 3.08 2.92 -10.86
CA ASN A 72 2.09 3.86 -10.35
C ASN A 72 2.34 4.23 -8.88
N MET A 73 2.72 3.25 -8.05
CA MET A 73 3.09 3.49 -6.65
C MET A 73 4.40 4.27 -6.53
N LEU A 74 5.38 4.04 -7.40
CA LEU A 74 6.63 4.80 -7.41
C LEU A 74 6.44 6.30 -7.68
N ASN A 75 5.33 6.71 -8.30
CA ASN A 75 5.02 8.13 -8.43
C ASN A 75 4.78 8.80 -7.07
N TYR A 76 4.31 8.05 -6.06
CA TYR A 76 4.21 8.53 -4.69
C TYR A 76 5.59 8.75 -4.05
N ALA A 77 6.60 7.94 -4.37
CA ALA A 77 7.92 8.02 -3.74
C ALA A 77 8.61 9.39 -3.86
N LYS A 78 8.19 10.24 -4.80
CA LYS A 78 8.65 11.63 -4.92
C LYS A 78 8.19 12.54 -3.76
N LEU A 79 7.12 12.16 -3.07
CA LEU A 79 6.53 12.87 -1.95
C LEU A 79 7.07 12.37 -0.60
N GLU A 80 7.65 11.17 -0.57
CA GLU A 80 8.18 10.56 0.63
C GLU A 80 9.41 11.33 1.15
N GLN A 81 9.47 11.53 2.46
CA GLN A 81 10.56 12.21 3.15
C GLN A 81 11.26 11.31 4.16
N GLU A 82 10.65 10.19 4.53
CA GLU A 82 11.19 9.26 5.51
C GLU A 82 12.13 8.26 4.85
N TYR A 83 13.34 8.13 5.41
CA TYR A 83 14.42 7.29 4.85
C TYR A 83 14.09 5.80 4.77
N ILE A 84 13.17 5.32 5.60
CA ILE A 84 12.88 3.89 5.77
C ILE A 84 11.99 3.31 4.67
N VAL A 85 11.21 4.16 3.98
CA VAL A 85 10.18 3.75 3.00
C VAL A 85 10.77 3.49 1.62
#